data_AF-A0A9C9PNB0-F1
#
_entry.id   AF-A0A9C9PNB0-F1
#
_cell.length_a   1.000
_cell.length_b   1.000
_cell.length_c   1.000
_cell.angle_alpha   90.00
_cell.angle_beta   90.00
_cell.angle_gamma   90.00
#
_symmetry.space_group_name_H-M   'P 1'
#
loop_
_entity.id
_entity.type
_entity.pdbx_description
1 polymer ?
#
loop_
_entity_poly.entity_id
_entity_poly.type
_entity_poly.pdbx_seq_one_letter_code
_entity_poly.pdbx_strand_id
1 'polypeptide(L)'
;MYLVLLETSGNQAYLFATNRLRENVGASELTYRASTQFVLKAVQEQKGPQNLWSDDPKKLRANISQIKTNPLITEIEVIVATSGKALLLVKDREVAEHIVSSVTKQALKEAPGLDICGVISEPFDWKKDSIHEQIKNVHQQFEQVRSTRPHPRARFPSSPITALCQSSGLPAGQLDNDGVAVSAVSQVKLKAANHWRDRIGHILKGSGYDVVKTIPELEKDFGTLNWFAVVHADGNGLGKIFLNFDRYIDYQGPEQNSHYVNQYRSFSLALEQVTENAFCYALNVLAKLKGGHSKNKTLPIVPLVLGGDDLTVICDGEYALEFTRIFLKAFEQFTEKSDSYNGIMPKIAEKAFHARRLSACAGIAITKAHFPFHNSYRLAEELMTSAKTVKKQFYIDTPQKERVPYPCSAMDFHLVYDASFSHLSEIRRHLKVDQNLGEGNQTQLIAKPYVVTADANLRHALNFNDKAGNGRVVGFNWVYQHRIIGLFARIQALLKKDEEGRRQLPNNQVHSLRDGLFLGRDVANGRFKLMRERYHTFNNFVEKADDQIKVEGLFRYIKPERKEEGYWETRFLDALEVAELWKEYYREE
;
A
#
# COMPACT_ATOMS: atom_id res chain seq x y z
N MET A 1 -8.83 25.74 -24.32
CA MET A 1 -7.80 25.25 -23.38
C MET A 1 -7.67 23.74 -23.55
N TYR A 2 -6.61 23.17 -23.03
CA TYR A 2 -6.28 21.75 -23.11
C TYR A 2 -5.87 21.24 -21.74
N LEU A 3 -6.25 20.01 -21.43
CA LEU A 3 -5.69 19.25 -20.32
C LEU A 3 -4.55 18.39 -20.85
N VAL A 4 -3.43 18.38 -20.13
CA VAL A 4 -2.31 17.48 -20.40
C VAL A 4 -2.18 16.54 -19.23
N LEU A 5 -2.39 15.25 -19.50
CA LEU A 5 -2.22 14.19 -18.54
C LEU A 5 -0.96 13.39 -18.89
N LEU A 6 0.02 13.39 -17.99
CA LEU A 6 1.24 12.59 -18.07
C LEU A 6 1.22 11.57 -16.95
N GLU A 7 1.21 10.28 -17.28
CA GLU A 7 1.33 9.23 -16.26
C GLU A 7 2.35 8.18 -16.65
N THR A 8 3.00 7.64 -15.61
CA THR A 8 3.85 6.45 -15.73
C THR A 8 2.98 5.19 -15.67
N SER A 9 3.38 4.14 -16.39
CA SER A 9 2.65 2.88 -16.47
C SER A 9 3.58 1.70 -16.19
N GLY A 10 3.03 0.60 -15.66
CA GLY A 10 3.82 -0.58 -15.34
C GLY A 10 4.94 -0.31 -14.33
N ASN A 11 4.74 0.65 -13.41
CA ASN A 11 5.74 1.07 -12.42
C ASN A 11 6.33 -0.12 -11.65
N GLN A 12 5.50 -1.09 -11.31
CA GLN A 12 5.90 -2.31 -10.63
C GLN A 12 6.97 -3.08 -11.43
N ALA A 13 6.76 -3.30 -12.73
CA ALA A 13 7.71 -4.00 -13.59
C ALA A 13 9.04 -3.23 -13.74
N TYR A 14 9.01 -1.90 -13.61
CA TYR A 14 10.21 -1.06 -13.63
C TYR A 14 10.95 -1.07 -12.27
N LEU A 15 10.22 -0.93 -11.17
CA LEU A 15 10.74 -0.88 -9.81
C LEU A 15 11.32 -2.23 -9.36
N PHE A 16 10.69 -3.32 -9.77
CA PHE A 16 10.90 -4.66 -9.22
C PHE A 16 11.53 -5.62 -10.22
N ALA A 17 12.18 -5.06 -11.25
CA ALA A 17 12.88 -5.83 -12.28
C ALA A 17 14.06 -6.64 -11.73
N THR A 18 14.60 -6.28 -10.56
CA THR A 18 15.83 -6.88 -9.99
C THR A 18 15.71 -7.11 -8.49
N ASN A 19 16.58 -7.97 -7.96
CA ASN A 19 16.75 -8.16 -6.50
C ASN A 19 17.76 -7.18 -5.88
N ARG A 20 18.35 -6.27 -6.67
CA ARG A 20 19.36 -5.32 -6.18
C ARG A 20 18.67 -4.10 -5.56
N LEU A 21 18.82 -3.93 -4.25
CA LEU A 21 18.23 -2.82 -3.50
C LEU A 21 18.53 -1.46 -4.14
N ARG A 22 19.81 -1.21 -4.47
CA ARG A 22 20.25 0.05 -5.08
C ARG A 22 19.56 0.35 -6.42
N GLU A 23 19.31 -0.67 -7.24
CA GLU A 23 18.56 -0.49 -8.48
C GLU A 23 17.08 -0.20 -8.22
N ASN A 24 16.48 -0.84 -7.21
CA ASN A 24 15.07 -0.68 -6.87
C ASN A 24 14.77 0.73 -6.31
N VAL A 25 15.61 1.23 -5.40
CA VAL A 25 15.48 2.61 -4.89
C VAL A 25 15.79 3.66 -5.97
N GLY A 26 16.73 3.35 -6.87
CA GLY A 26 17.01 4.19 -8.04
C GLY A 26 15.84 4.26 -9.02
N ALA A 27 15.19 3.13 -9.26
CA ALA A 27 13.97 3.07 -10.07
C ALA A 27 12.83 3.89 -9.43
N SER A 28 12.68 3.81 -8.10
CA SER A 28 11.72 4.62 -7.33
C SER A 28 11.91 6.11 -7.58
N GLU A 29 13.14 6.58 -7.50
CA GLU A 29 13.45 7.97 -7.73
C GLU A 29 13.21 8.41 -9.16
N LEU A 30 13.55 7.58 -10.14
CA LEU A 30 13.31 7.90 -11.55
C LEU A 30 11.80 7.98 -11.86
N THR A 31 10.98 7.09 -11.30
CA THR A 31 9.52 7.16 -11.43
C THR A 31 8.97 8.45 -10.81
N TYR A 32 9.46 8.83 -9.63
CA TYR A 32 9.07 10.10 -8.98
C TYR A 32 9.46 11.32 -9.82
N ARG A 33 10.71 11.40 -10.27
CA ARG A 33 11.24 12.52 -11.06
C ARG A 33 10.56 12.66 -12.42
N ALA A 34 10.16 11.54 -13.03
CA ALA A 34 9.54 11.55 -14.36
C ALA A 34 8.22 12.32 -14.40
N SER A 35 7.40 12.22 -13.35
CA SER A 35 6.12 12.93 -13.24
C SER A 35 6.21 14.23 -12.43
N THR A 36 7.38 14.54 -11.87
CA THR A 36 7.61 15.78 -11.11
C THR A 36 8.67 16.62 -11.81
N GLN A 37 9.95 16.39 -11.52
CA GLN A 37 11.08 17.15 -12.04
C GLN A 37 11.05 17.34 -13.57
N PHE A 38 10.83 16.27 -14.35
CA PHE A 38 10.87 16.36 -15.82
C PHE A 38 9.71 17.21 -16.32
N VAL A 39 8.51 17.00 -15.77
CA VAL A 39 7.31 17.79 -16.09
C VAL A 39 7.52 19.26 -15.74
N LEU A 40 8.00 19.55 -14.54
CA LEU A 40 8.16 20.93 -14.07
C LEU A 40 9.27 21.67 -14.81
N LYS A 41 10.33 20.99 -15.24
CA LYS A 41 11.34 21.54 -16.15
C LYS A 41 10.73 21.87 -17.52
N ALA A 42 9.99 20.93 -18.12
CA ALA A 42 9.33 21.17 -19.40
C ALA A 42 8.31 22.32 -19.34
N VAL A 43 7.57 22.45 -18.23
CA VAL A 43 6.68 23.58 -17.97
C VAL A 43 7.47 24.90 -17.89
N GLN A 44 8.61 24.89 -17.20
CA GLN A 44 9.46 26.06 -17.04
C GLN A 44 10.01 26.57 -18.39
N GLU A 45 10.35 25.65 -19.30
CA GLU A 45 10.82 25.96 -20.66
C GLU A 45 9.73 26.60 -21.53
N GLN A 46 8.45 26.39 -21.21
CA GLN A 46 7.30 26.79 -22.04
C GLN A 46 6.52 27.98 -21.46
N LYS A 47 7.22 29.01 -20.95
CA LYS A 47 6.61 30.20 -20.29
C LYS A 47 5.69 29.86 -19.10
N GLY A 48 5.80 28.65 -18.55
CA GLY A 48 5.07 28.23 -17.38
C GLY A 48 5.63 28.83 -16.08
N PRO A 49 5.03 28.48 -14.94
CA PRO A 49 5.48 28.98 -13.65
C PRO A 49 6.92 28.56 -13.34
N GLN A 50 7.70 29.51 -12.84
CA GLN A 50 9.14 29.34 -12.64
C GLN A 50 9.45 28.78 -11.25
N ASN A 51 10.53 28.00 -11.13
CA ASN A 51 11.07 27.49 -9.86
C ASN A 51 10.07 26.65 -9.03
N LEU A 52 9.19 25.90 -9.68
CA LEU A 52 8.28 24.98 -8.99
C LEU A 52 9.02 23.78 -8.37
N TRP A 53 10.01 23.23 -9.06
CA TRP A 53 10.77 22.07 -8.61
C TRP A 53 11.64 22.36 -7.38
N SER A 54 11.69 21.40 -6.46
CA SER A 54 12.61 21.36 -5.32
C SER A 54 12.87 19.90 -4.95
N ASP A 55 14.12 19.55 -4.63
CA ASP A 55 14.45 18.20 -4.12
C ASP A 55 13.88 17.94 -2.71
N ASP A 56 13.45 18.99 -1.99
CA ASP A 56 12.66 18.88 -0.76
C ASP A 56 11.16 18.77 -1.10
N PRO A 57 10.49 17.61 -0.85
CA PRO A 57 9.09 17.42 -1.18
C PRO A 57 8.15 18.39 -0.45
N LYS A 58 8.50 18.84 0.75
CA LYS A 58 7.68 19.81 1.50
C LYS A 58 7.66 21.16 0.79
N LYS A 59 8.82 21.59 0.26
CA LYS A 59 8.92 22.81 -0.54
C LYS A 59 8.24 22.66 -1.91
N LEU A 60 8.39 21.51 -2.57
CA LEU A 60 7.68 21.22 -3.82
C LEU A 60 6.16 21.36 -3.64
N ARG A 61 5.59 20.74 -2.59
CA ARG A 61 4.16 20.85 -2.28
C ARG A 61 3.75 22.29 -2.00
N ALA A 62 4.57 23.06 -1.28
CA ALA A 62 4.32 24.47 -1.04
C ALA A 62 4.30 25.27 -2.35
N ASN A 63 5.28 25.08 -3.22
CA ASN A 63 5.39 25.76 -4.52
C ASN A 63 4.19 25.47 -5.44
N ILE A 64 3.71 24.22 -5.48
CA ILE A 64 2.55 23.85 -6.30
C ILE A 64 1.25 24.44 -5.72
N SER A 65 1.13 24.51 -4.40
CA SER A 65 -0.10 24.95 -3.73
C SER A 65 -0.34 26.47 -3.77
N GLN A 66 0.73 27.27 -3.86
CA GLN A 66 0.62 28.72 -3.73
C GLN A 66 0.32 29.38 -5.07
N ILE A 67 -0.73 30.21 -5.10
CA ILE A 67 -1.11 30.99 -6.29
C ILE A 67 0.04 31.91 -6.76
N LYS A 68 0.88 32.40 -5.84
CA LYS A 68 2.03 33.24 -6.16
C LYS A 68 3.04 32.54 -7.08
N THR A 69 3.30 31.25 -6.82
CA THR A 69 4.29 30.46 -7.56
C THR A 69 3.66 29.63 -8.66
N ASN A 70 2.37 29.29 -8.56
CA ASN A 70 1.59 28.54 -9.53
C ASN A 70 0.26 29.27 -9.81
N PRO A 71 0.29 30.35 -10.62
CA PRO A 71 -0.86 31.21 -10.86
C PRO A 71 -1.95 30.51 -11.67
N LEU A 72 -3.21 30.79 -11.31
CA LEU A 72 -4.37 30.21 -11.98
C LEU A 72 -4.53 30.79 -13.40
N ILE A 73 -4.71 29.93 -14.40
CA ILE A 73 -5.17 30.31 -15.75
C ILE A 73 -4.27 31.36 -16.47
N THR A 74 -2.94 31.26 -16.34
CA THR A 74 -1.99 32.13 -17.08
C THR A 74 -1.68 31.58 -18.47
N GLU A 75 -0.69 30.71 -18.60
CA GLU A 75 -0.38 29.99 -19.85
C GLU A 75 -0.36 28.48 -19.60
N ILE A 76 0.27 28.10 -18.48
CA ILE A 76 0.29 26.74 -17.95
C ILE A 76 -0.01 26.82 -16.45
N GLU A 77 -0.92 25.97 -15.98
CA GLU A 77 -1.20 25.77 -14.57
C GLU A 77 -0.96 24.30 -14.21
N VAL A 78 -0.16 24.06 -13.17
CA VAL A 78 0.11 22.70 -12.68
C VAL A 78 -0.98 22.32 -11.68
N ILE A 79 -1.80 21.32 -12.01
CA ILE A 79 -2.86 20.84 -11.11
C ILE A 79 -2.29 19.79 -10.15
N VAL A 80 -1.66 18.77 -10.72
CA VAL A 80 -0.99 17.70 -9.97
C VAL A 80 0.40 17.47 -10.57
N ALA A 81 1.39 17.28 -9.71
CA ALA A 81 2.69 16.74 -10.07
C ALA A 81 3.18 15.93 -8.86
N THR A 82 2.85 14.65 -8.84
CA THR A 82 3.16 13.71 -7.76
C THR A 82 3.78 12.45 -8.34
N SER A 83 4.16 11.48 -7.51
CA SER A 83 4.74 10.22 -7.99
C SER A 83 3.83 9.50 -8.99
N GLY A 84 4.31 9.34 -10.22
CA GLY A 84 3.66 8.60 -11.29
C GLY A 84 2.54 9.31 -12.05
N LYS A 85 2.13 10.54 -11.67
CA LYS A 85 1.07 11.30 -12.32
C LYS A 85 1.32 12.80 -12.31
N ALA A 86 1.08 13.44 -13.45
CA ALA A 86 1.00 14.88 -13.59
C ALA A 86 -0.19 15.30 -14.46
N LEU A 87 -0.92 16.32 -14.00
CA LEU A 87 -2.05 16.90 -14.69
C LEU A 87 -1.86 18.41 -14.81
N LEU A 88 -1.90 18.92 -16.03
CA LEU A 88 -1.67 20.32 -16.36
C LEU A 88 -2.86 20.89 -17.11
N LEU A 89 -3.11 22.19 -16.92
CA LEU A 89 -4.00 22.98 -17.76
C LEU A 89 -3.15 23.90 -18.63
N VAL A 90 -3.35 23.85 -19.94
CA VAL A 90 -2.54 24.59 -20.93
C VAL A 90 -3.46 25.34 -21.89
N LYS A 91 -3.09 26.57 -22.26
CA LYS A 91 -3.88 27.35 -23.23
C LYS A 91 -3.69 26.91 -24.67
N ASP A 92 -2.44 26.66 -25.05
CA ASP A 92 -2.02 26.35 -26.42
C ASP A 92 -1.72 24.85 -26.60
N ARG A 93 -2.18 24.29 -27.73
CA ARG A 93 -1.93 22.90 -28.10
C ARG A 93 -0.46 22.66 -28.42
N GLU A 94 0.19 23.58 -29.12
CA GLU A 94 1.60 23.41 -29.50
C GLU A 94 2.48 23.34 -28.25
N VAL A 95 2.19 24.18 -27.25
CA VAL A 95 2.84 24.13 -25.94
C VAL A 95 2.59 22.81 -25.24
N ALA A 96 1.36 22.31 -25.24
CA ALA A 96 1.03 21.00 -24.67
C ALA A 96 1.81 19.86 -25.35
N GLU A 97 1.90 19.86 -26.68
CA GLU A 97 2.67 18.89 -27.46
C GLU A 97 4.17 18.99 -27.16
N HIS A 98 4.71 20.20 -27.02
CA HIS A 98 6.09 20.42 -26.61
C HIS A 98 6.39 19.89 -25.22
N ILE A 99 5.50 20.09 -24.23
CA ILE A 99 5.67 19.55 -22.88
C ILE A 99 5.70 18.02 -22.93
N VAL A 100 4.72 17.38 -23.58
CA VAL A 100 4.67 15.91 -23.70
C VAL A 100 5.92 15.38 -24.42
N SER A 101 6.34 16.02 -25.50
CA SER A 101 7.53 15.66 -26.27
C SER A 101 8.81 15.80 -25.43
N SER A 102 8.96 16.90 -24.68
CA SER A 102 10.12 17.16 -23.83
C SER A 102 10.23 16.10 -22.73
N VAL A 103 9.14 15.87 -21.98
CA VAL A 103 9.10 14.88 -20.88
C VAL A 103 9.39 13.47 -21.39
N THR A 104 8.74 13.04 -22.48
CA THR A 104 8.92 11.68 -23.01
C THR A 104 10.31 11.47 -23.61
N LYS A 105 10.88 12.47 -24.31
CA LYS A 105 12.27 12.42 -24.81
C LYS A 105 13.28 12.41 -23.66
N GLN A 106 13.04 13.18 -22.60
CA GLN A 106 13.89 13.18 -21.41
C GLN A 106 13.85 11.82 -20.72
N ALA A 107 12.67 11.23 -20.55
CA ALA A 107 12.53 9.91 -19.95
C ALA A 107 13.24 8.80 -20.75
N LEU A 108 13.25 8.87 -22.09
CA LEU A 108 14.03 7.92 -22.91
C LEU A 108 15.54 7.97 -22.62
N LYS A 109 16.07 9.13 -22.23
CA LYS A 109 17.50 9.34 -21.94
C LYS A 109 17.84 9.08 -20.47
N GLU A 110 17.05 9.64 -19.55
CA GLU A 110 17.36 9.67 -18.12
C GLU A 110 16.68 8.53 -17.33
N ALA A 111 15.59 7.97 -17.85
CA ALA A 111 14.87 6.84 -17.25
C ALA A 111 14.54 5.75 -18.29
N PRO A 112 15.51 5.26 -19.09
CA PRO A 112 15.26 4.20 -20.07
C PRO A 112 14.57 2.99 -19.42
N GLY A 113 13.55 2.47 -20.10
CA GLY A 113 12.76 1.35 -19.62
C GLY A 113 11.55 1.74 -18.75
N LEU A 114 11.49 2.97 -18.24
CA LEU A 114 10.26 3.51 -17.66
C LEU A 114 9.22 3.73 -18.77
N ASP A 115 7.99 3.27 -18.55
CA ASP A 115 6.89 3.64 -19.43
C ASP A 115 6.24 4.92 -18.96
N ILE A 116 6.37 5.98 -19.74
CA ILE A 116 5.69 7.24 -19.51
C ILE A 116 5.02 7.68 -20.80
N CYS A 117 3.79 8.18 -20.69
CA CYS A 117 3.06 8.72 -21.81
C CYS A 117 2.25 9.95 -21.41
N GLY A 118 2.02 10.81 -22.40
CA GLY A 118 1.17 11.98 -22.26
C GLY A 118 -0.02 11.90 -23.20
N VAL A 119 -1.19 12.35 -22.73
CA VAL A 119 -2.38 12.59 -23.55
C VAL A 119 -2.79 14.04 -23.39
N ILE A 120 -3.20 14.63 -24.50
CA ILE A 120 -3.72 15.99 -24.57
C ILE A 120 -5.20 15.86 -24.88
N SER A 121 -6.06 16.50 -24.08
CA SER A 121 -7.50 16.50 -24.33
C SER A 121 -7.86 17.20 -25.64
N GLU A 122 -9.09 17.01 -26.09
CA GLU A 122 -9.69 17.91 -27.07
C GLU A 122 -9.78 19.35 -26.53
N PRO A 123 -9.81 20.37 -27.40
CA PRO A 123 -9.98 21.75 -26.96
C PRO A 123 -11.34 21.92 -26.28
N PHE A 124 -11.35 22.62 -25.15
CA PHE A 124 -12.58 22.99 -24.45
C PHE A 124 -12.60 24.47 -24.05
N ASP A 125 -13.80 25.03 -23.92
CA ASP A 125 -14.08 26.38 -23.44
C ASP A 125 -14.16 26.39 -21.91
N TRP A 126 -13.17 26.99 -21.27
CA TRP A 126 -13.08 27.10 -19.81
C TRP A 126 -14.32 27.70 -19.14
N LYS A 127 -15.08 28.55 -19.84
CA LYS A 127 -16.26 29.22 -19.27
C LYS A 127 -17.55 28.43 -19.47
N LYS A 128 -17.58 27.49 -20.41
CA LYS A 128 -18.80 26.76 -20.79
C LYS A 128 -18.74 25.27 -20.51
N ASP A 129 -17.55 24.69 -20.51
CA ASP A 129 -17.35 23.27 -20.35
C ASP A 129 -16.96 22.93 -18.91
N SER A 130 -17.50 21.81 -18.42
CA SER A 130 -17.22 21.28 -17.09
C SER A 130 -15.81 20.71 -17.01
N ILE A 131 -14.93 21.28 -16.17
CA ILE A 131 -13.56 20.76 -15.99
C ILE A 131 -13.55 19.32 -15.47
N HIS A 132 -14.56 18.94 -14.68
CA HIS A 132 -14.70 17.58 -14.17
C HIS A 132 -14.84 16.56 -15.30
N GLU A 133 -15.73 16.82 -16.27
CA GLU A 133 -15.93 15.94 -17.42
C GLU A 133 -14.67 15.90 -18.30
N GLN A 134 -13.97 17.02 -18.47
CA GLN A 134 -12.71 17.04 -19.22
C GLN A 134 -11.62 16.20 -18.55
N ILE A 135 -11.49 16.26 -17.21
CA ILE A 135 -10.54 15.42 -16.46
C ILE A 135 -10.90 13.93 -16.59
N LYS A 136 -12.19 13.60 -16.50
CA LYS A 136 -12.66 12.23 -16.69
C LYS A 136 -12.37 11.71 -18.11
N ASN A 137 -12.63 12.53 -19.12
CA ASN A 137 -12.39 12.18 -20.52
C ASN A 137 -10.90 11.99 -20.81
N VAL A 138 -10.01 12.87 -20.32
CA VAL A 138 -8.56 12.72 -20.57
C VAL A 138 -8.00 11.46 -19.89
N HIS A 139 -8.51 11.08 -18.72
CA HIS A 139 -8.15 9.79 -18.10
C HIS A 139 -8.63 8.59 -18.94
N GLN A 140 -9.84 8.63 -19.51
CA GLN A 140 -10.31 7.56 -20.40
C GLN A 140 -9.48 7.46 -21.68
N GLN A 141 -9.14 8.59 -22.29
CA GLN A 141 -8.26 8.66 -23.46
C GLN A 141 -6.86 8.11 -23.13
N PHE A 142 -6.33 8.41 -21.95
CA PHE A 142 -5.06 7.86 -21.47
C PHE A 142 -5.07 6.33 -21.45
N GLU A 143 -6.12 5.70 -20.92
CA GLU A 143 -6.23 4.24 -20.89
C GLU A 143 -6.23 3.63 -22.30
N GLN A 144 -6.92 4.27 -23.25
CA GLN A 144 -6.94 3.85 -24.66
C GLN A 144 -5.55 3.96 -25.30
N VAL A 145 -4.89 5.12 -25.17
CA VAL A 145 -3.54 5.35 -25.70
C VAL A 145 -2.54 4.37 -25.08
N ARG A 146 -2.61 4.14 -23.77
CA ARG A 146 -1.74 3.18 -23.08
C ARG A 146 -1.88 1.78 -23.65
N SER A 147 -3.11 1.32 -23.93
CA SER A 147 -3.37 -0.04 -24.41
C SER A 147 -2.83 -0.33 -25.82
N THR A 148 -2.63 0.71 -26.64
CA THR A 148 -2.16 0.58 -28.04
C THR A 148 -0.64 0.70 -28.17
N ARG A 149 0.05 1.12 -27.11
CA ARG A 149 1.51 1.33 -27.13
C ARG A 149 2.26 0.01 -26.97
N PRO A 150 3.36 -0.19 -27.72
CA PRO A 150 4.26 -1.31 -27.49
C PRO A 150 4.87 -1.26 -26.09
N HIS A 151 5.02 -2.43 -25.47
CA HIS A 151 5.65 -2.56 -24.16
C HIS A 151 7.09 -2.00 -24.18
N PRO A 152 7.57 -1.30 -23.12
CA PRO A 152 8.91 -0.70 -23.08
C PRO A 152 10.06 -1.65 -23.39
N ARG A 153 9.89 -2.95 -23.11
CA ARG A 153 10.89 -4.00 -23.47
C ARG A 153 11.19 -4.07 -24.96
N ALA A 154 10.23 -3.72 -25.83
CA ALA A 154 10.44 -3.68 -27.27
C ALA A 154 11.47 -2.62 -27.70
N ARG A 155 11.80 -1.66 -26.83
CA ARG A 155 12.82 -0.63 -27.07
C ARG A 155 14.26 -1.16 -26.93
N PHE A 156 14.43 -2.40 -26.46
CA PHE A 156 15.74 -3.01 -26.19
C PHE A 156 15.92 -4.33 -26.96
N PRO A 157 15.96 -4.30 -28.30
CA PRO A 157 16.26 -5.51 -29.08
C PRO A 157 17.65 -6.03 -28.73
N SER A 158 17.77 -7.35 -28.59
CA SER A 158 19.03 -8.03 -28.26
C SER A 158 19.48 -8.92 -29.42
N SER A 159 20.78 -8.91 -29.72
CA SER A 159 21.40 -9.84 -30.67
C SER A 159 22.03 -11.01 -29.91
N PRO A 160 22.10 -12.24 -30.48
CA PRO A 160 22.72 -13.40 -29.81
C PRO A 160 24.18 -13.19 -29.36
N ILE A 161 24.88 -12.22 -29.95
CA ILE A 161 26.28 -11.88 -29.63
C ILE A 161 26.41 -10.77 -28.57
N THR A 162 25.30 -10.16 -28.14
CA THR A 162 25.32 -9.06 -27.17
C THR A 162 25.32 -9.62 -25.75
N ALA A 163 26.29 -9.20 -24.95
CA ALA A 163 26.32 -9.52 -23.53
C ALA A 163 25.05 -8.99 -22.83
N LEU A 164 24.46 -9.79 -21.94
CA LEU A 164 23.31 -9.39 -21.15
C LEU A 164 23.75 -8.85 -19.80
N CYS A 165 23.04 -7.83 -19.33
CA CYS A 165 23.16 -7.37 -17.96
C CYS A 165 22.63 -8.43 -17.01
N GLN A 166 23.45 -8.84 -16.04
CA GLN A 166 23.08 -9.89 -15.09
C GLN A 166 21.89 -9.52 -14.20
N SER A 167 21.73 -8.24 -13.87
CA SER A 167 20.63 -7.79 -13.00
C SER A 167 19.33 -7.60 -13.75
N SER A 168 19.33 -6.89 -14.89
CA SER A 168 18.11 -6.54 -15.61
C SER A 168 17.73 -7.50 -16.74
N GLY A 169 18.64 -8.36 -17.18
CA GLY A 169 18.46 -9.23 -18.36
C GLY A 169 18.33 -8.46 -19.69
N LEU A 170 18.68 -7.18 -19.71
CA LEU A 170 18.65 -6.33 -20.91
C LEU A 170 20.05 -6.29 -21.57
N PRO A 171 20.14 -5.94 -22.87
CA PRO A 171 21.42 -5.73 -23.53
C PRO A 171 22.35 -4.81 -22.72
N ALA A 172 23.59 -5.25 -22.51
CA ALA A 172 24.59 -4.44 -21.84
C ALA A 172 25.01 -3.27 -22.72
N GLY A 173 25.11 -2.08 -22.13
CA GLY A 173 25.60 -0.88 -22.81
C GLY A 173 27.06 -0.56 -22.47
N GLN A 174 27.54 -1.04 -21.31
CA GLN A 174 28.92 -0.85 -20.86
C GLN A 174 29.31 -1.90 -19.81
N LEU A 175 30.57 -1.89 -19.38
CA LEU A 175 31.05 -2.60 -18.20
C LEU A 175 31.10 -1.64 -17.00
N ASP A 176 30.72 -2.10 -15.81
CA ASP A 176 30.97 -1.35 -14.58
C ASP A 176 32.44 -1.41 -14.15
N ASN A 177 32.77 -0.78 -13.02
CA ASN A 177 34.13 -0.71 -12.50
C ASN A 177 34.73 -2.07 -12.16
N ASP A 178 33.88 -3.08 -11.92
CA ASP A 178 34.29 -4.45 -11.60
C ASP A 178 34.32 -5.33 -12.86
N GLY A 179 34.14 -4.74 -14.05
CA GLY A 179 34.11 -5.44 -15.33
C GLY A 179 32.82 -6.21 -15.60
N VAL A 180 31.75 -5.97 -14.82
CA VAL A 180 30.47 -6.64 -14.99
C VAL A 180 29.64 -5.92 -16.05
N ALA A 181 29.00 -6.66 -16.94
CA ALA A 181 28.15 -6.11 -17.99
C ALA A 181 26.86 -5.48 -17.41
N VAL A 182 26.63 -4.19 -17.69
CA VAL A 182 25.48 -3.43 -17.17
C VAL A 182 24.69 -2.74 -18.29
N SER A 183 23.37 -2.88 -18.24
CA SER A 183 22.46 -2.22 -19.18
C SER A 183 22.34 -0.72 -18.90
N ALA A 184 21.97 0.07 -19.91
CA ALA A 184 21.69 1.51 -19.71
C ALA A 184 20.63 1.75 -18.62
N VAL A 185 19.63 0.86 -18.53
CA VAL A 185 18.56 0.91 -17.51
C VAL A 185 19.14 0.73 -16.10
N SER A 186 19.96 -0.28 -15.88
CA SER A 186 20.56 -0.52 -14.56
C SER A 186 21.52 0.61 -14.18
N GLN A 187 22.29 1.15 -15.13
CA GLN A 187 23.19 2.28 -14.85
C GLN A 187 22.47 3.52 -14.36
N VAL A 188 21.38 3.95 -15.02
CA VAL A 188 20.64 5.14 -14.59
C VAL A 188 20.01 4.94 -13.20
N LYS A 189 19.51 3.73 -12.91
CA LYS A 189 18.97 3.38 -11.59
C LYS A 189 20.05 3.46 -10.51
N LEU A 190 21.23 2.87 -10.76
CA LEU A 190 22.35 2.91 -9.82
C LEU A 190 22.80 4.35 -9.48
N LYS A 191 22.78 5.25 -10.48
CA LYS A 191 23.08 6.68 -10.31
C LYS A 191 21.98 7.41 -9.53
N ALA A 192 20.72 7.13 -9.82
CA ALA A 192 19.57 7.77 -9.19
C ALA A 192 19.38 7.38 -7.71
N ALA A 193 19.98 6.28 -7.25
CA ALA A 193 19.86 5.81 -5.87
C ALA A 193 20.31 6.84 -4.80
N ASN A 194 21.27 7.71 -5.12
CA ASN A 194 21.69 8.77 -4.19
C ASN A 194 20.62 9.86 -4.07
N HIS A 195 19.99 10.24 -5.19
CA HIS A 195 18.88 11.18 -5.19
C HIS A 195 17.66 10.66 -4.42
N TRP A 196 17.38 9.36 -4.51
CA TRP A 196 16.38 8.71 -3.65
C TRP A 196 16.67 8.97 -2.17
N ARG A 197 17.93 8.75 -1.75
CA ARG A 197 18.36 8.94 -0.37
C ARG A 197 18.16 10.39 0.08
N ASP A 198 18.52 11.35 -0.76
CA ASP A 198 18.35 12.78 -0.44
C ASP A 198 16.87 13.12 -0.24
N ARG A 199 16.00 12.69 -1.17
CA ARG A 199 14.55 12.90 -1.10
C ARG A 199 13.94 12.27 0.16
N ILE A 200 14.21 11.00 0.40
CA ILE A 200 13.73 10.31 1.61
C ILE A 200 14.28 10.96 2.87
N GLY A 201 15.53 11.43 2.84
CA GLY A 201 16.13 12.24 3.91
C GLY A 201 15.34 13.52 4.22
N HIS A 202 14.85 14.24 3.20
CA HIS A 202 13.98 15.40 3.38
C HIS A 202 12.62 15.05 4.00
N ILE A 203 12.00 13.95 3.58
CA ILE A 203 10.73 13.47 4.15
C ILE A 203 10.89 13.16 5.63
N LEU A 204 11.97 12.45 5.96
CA LEU A 204 12.30 12.03 7.32
C LEU A 204 12.90 13.14 8.18
N LYS A 205 13.21 14.31 7.62
CA LYS A 205 13.80 15.43 8.36
C LYS A 205 12.88 15.86 9.50
N GLY A 206 13.41 15.83 10.72
CA GLY A 206 12.67 16.13 11.96
C GLY A 206 12.05 14.90 12.64
N SER A 207 12.17 13.70 12.07
CA SER A 207 11.77 12.44 12.72
C SER A 207 12.70 12.05 13.88
N GLY A 208 13.94 12.55 13.89
CA GLY A 208 14.96 12.18 14.88
C GLY A 208 15.68 10.86 14.56
N TYR A 209 15.48 10.31 13.35
CA TYR A 209 16.06 9.04 12.91
C TYR A 209 16.83 9.17 11.61
N ASP A 210 18.03 8.61 11.60
CA ASP A 210 18.79 8.30 10.40
C ASP A 210 18.29 6.98 9.82
N VAL A 211 17.06 6.96 9.28
CA VAL A 211 16.61 5.79 8.48
C VAL A 211 17.41 5.70 7.18
N VAL A 212 18.12 6.76 6.79
CA VAL A 212 18.95 6.75 5.60
C VAL A 212 20.41 6.52 5.97
N LYS A 213 20.68 5.29 6.43
CA LYS A 213 21.99 4.64 6.27
C LYS A 213 22.51 4.86 4.84
N THR A 214 23.82 4.77 4.65
CA THR A 214 24.35 4.76 3.27
C THR A 214 23.73 3.58 2.50
N ILE A 215 23.52 3.69 1.19
CA ILE A 215 22.98 2.57 0.39
C ILE A 215 23.79 1.27 0.63
N PRO A 216 25.14 1.30 0.68
CA PRO A 216 25.94 0.11 1.01
C PRO A 216 25.64 -0.47 2.40
N GLU A 217 25.40 0.37 3.41
CA GLU A 217 25.01 -0.10 4.75
C GLU A 217 23.62 -0.75 4.74
N LEU A 218 22.67 -0.21 3.98
CA LEU A 218 21.37 -0.85 3.79
C LEU A 218 21.54 -2.20 3.09
N GLU A 219 22.30 -2.27 2.00
CA GLU A 219 22.56 -3.53 1.31
C GLU A 219 23.21 -4.57 2.24
N LYS A 220 24.14 -4.15 3.09
CA LYS A 220 24.74 -5.01 4.12
C LYS A 220 23.71 -5.50 5.14
N ASP A 221 22.88 -4.61 5.67
CA ASP A 221 21.81 -5.00 6.61
C ASP A 221 20.89 -6.04 5.96
N PHE A 222 20.39 -5.74 4.76
CA PHE A 222 19.48 -6.60 4.01
C PHE A 222 20.11 -7.96 3.64
N GLY A 223 21.42 -8.00 3.39
CA GLY A 223 22.16 -9.24 3.16
C GLY A 223 22.28 -10.15 4.38
N THR A 224 22.03 -9.65 5.59
CA THR A 224 22.10 -10.43 6.85
C THR A 224 20.74 -10.84 7.41
N LEU A 225 19.65 -10.46 6.75
CA LEU A 225 18.30 -10.72 7.25
C LEU A 225 17.93 -12.20 7.12
N ASN A 226 17.36 -12.77 8.18
CA ASN A 226 16.78 -14.11 8.12
C ASN A 226 15.47 -14.14 7.33
N TRP A 227 14.70 -13.05 7.43
CA TRP A 227 13.41 -12.88 6.75
C TRP A 227 13.33 -11.51 6.11
N PHE A 228 12.88 -11.49 4.87
CA PHE A 228 12.67 -10.31 4.06
C PHE A 228 11.17 -10.15 3.79
N ALA A 229 10.65 -8.95 4.00
CA ALA A 229 9.24 -8.65 3.77
C ALA A 229 9.04 -7.56 2.72
N VAL A 230 7.99 -7.75 1.93
CA VAL A 230 7.41 -6.71 1.07
C VAL A 230 6.05 -6.36 1.64
N VAL A 231 5.87 -5.10 2.03
CA VAL A 231 4.62 -4.51 2.46
C VAL A 231 4.11 -3.63 1.33
N HIS A 232 2.88 -3.88 0.87
CA HIS A 232 2.20 -3.02 -0.08
C HIS A 232 0.86 -2.57 0.50
N ALA A 233 0.60 -1.27 0.55
CA ALA A 233 -0.63 -0.69 1.06
C ALA A 233 -1.23 0.32 0.07
N ASP A 234 -2.56 0.35 0.01
CA ASP A 234 -3.33 1.16 -0.93
C ASP A 234 -4.62 1.67 -0.26
N GLY A 235 -5.02 2.90 -0.58
CA GLY A 235 -6.16 3.57 0.03
C GLY A 235 -7.53 3.10 -0.48
N ASN A 236 -8.45 2.89 0.46
CA ASN A 236 -9.79 2.40 0.15
C ASN A 236 -10.66 3.49 -0.49
N GLY A 237 -11.08 3.25 -1.74
CA GLY A 237 -12.11 4.04 -2.41
C GLY A 237 -11.63 5.36 -3.02
N LEU A 238 -10.33 5.66 -2.99
CA LEU A 238 -9.78 6.92 -3.52
C LEU A 238 -9.98 7.10 -5.02
N GLY A 239 -9.86 6.04 -5.82
CA GLY A 239 -10.20 6.12 -7.25
C GLY A 239 -11.65 6.55 -7.50
N LYS A 240 -12.60 6.12 -6.64
CA LYS A 240 -14.00 6.57 -6.73
C LYS A 240 -14.18 8.01 -6.26
N ILE A 241 -13.38 8.45 -5.29
CA ILE A 241 -13.35 9.86 -4.85
C ILE A 241 -12.94 10.76 -6.02
N PHE A 242 -11.83 10.45 -6.69
CA PHE A 242 -11.38 11.23 -7.84
C PHE A 242 -12.36 11.16 -9.02
N LEU A 243 -12.99 10.00 -9.25
CA LEU A 243 -13.99 9.84 -10.32
C LEU A 243 -15.28 10.64 -10.09
N ASN A 244 -15.69 10.87 -8.84
CA ASN A 244 -16.92 11.60 -8.49
C ASN A 244 -16.61 12.85 -7.64
N PHE A 245 -15.45 13.46 -7.89
CA PHE A 245 -14.92 14.54 -7.06
C PHE A 245 -15.82 15.78 -7.05
N ASP A 246 -16.50 16.04 -8.17
CA ASP A 246 -17.52 17.07 -8.34
C ASP A 246 -18.61 17.01 -7.25
N ARG A 247 -19.09 15.80 -6.94
CA ARG A 247 -20.14 15.57 -5.94
C ARG A 247 -19.65 15.88 -4.53
N TYR A 248 -18.39 15.60 -4.23
CA TYR A 248 -17.84 15.79 -2.89
C TYR A 248 -17.47 17.24 -2.59
N ILE A 249 -17.36 18.09 -3.62
CA ILE A 249 -17.11 19.53 -3.47
C ILE A 249 -18.31 20.41 -3.85
N ASP A 250 -19.49 19.80 -4.07
CA ASP A 250 -20.73 20.47 -4.49
C ASP A 250 -20.60 21.30 -5.78
N TYR A 251 -19.78 20.82 -6.72
CA TYR A 251 -19.50 21.52 -7.97
C TYR A 251 -20.77 21.64 -8.83
N GLN A 252 -21.16 22.89 -9.16
CA GLN A 252 -22.40 23.19 -9.88
C GLN A 252 -22.21 23.40 -11.38
N GLY A 253 -20.97 23.56 -11.85
CA GLY A 253 -20.70 23.77 -13.27
C GLY A 253 -19.51 24.68 -13.58
N PRO A 254 -19.36 25.09 -14.84
CA PRO A 254 -18.15 25.74 -15.37
C PRO A 254 -17.71 27.01 -14.64
N GLU A 255 -18.64 27.76 -14.06
CA GLU A 255 -18.33 28.96 -13.27
C GLU A 255 -17.42 28.67 -12.06
N GLN A 256 -17.42 27.43 -11.57
CA GLN A 256 -16.62 26.96 -10.45
C GLN A 256 -15.36 26.19 -10.87
N ASN A 257 -14.97 26.22 -12.15
CA ASN A 257 -13.81 25.47 -12.66
C ASN A 257 -12.52 25.76 -11.87
N SER A 258 -12.26 27.03 -11.55
CA SER A 258 -11.08 27.42 -10.75
C SER A 258 -11.15 26.87 -9.33
N HIS A 259 -12.35 26.84 -8.73
CA HIS A 259 -12.56 26.27 -7.41
C HIS A 259 -12.32 24.76 -7.44
N TYR A 260 -12.86 24.06 -8.43
CA TYR A 260 -12.67 22.62 -8.63
C TYR A 260 -11.19 22.26 -8.72
N VAL A 261 -10.45 22.93 -9.61
CA VAL A 261 -9.02 22.67 -9.81
C VAL A 261 -8.22 22.89 -8.51
N ASN A 262 -8.53 23.95 -7.77
CA ASN A 262 -7.86 24.23 -6.51
C ASN A 262 -8.20 23.19 -5.42
N GLN A 263 -9.45 22.73 -5.33
CA GLN A 263 -9.84 21.64 -4.42
C GLN A 263 -9.17 20.33 -4.80
N TYR A 264 -9.14 19.97 -6.10
CA TYR A 264 -8.50 18.76 -6.60
C TYR A 264 -7.01 18.71 -6.27
N ARG A 265 -6.31 19.84 -6.53
CA ARG A 265 -4.91 20.04 -6.14
C ARG A 265 -4.72 19.89 -4.63
N SER A 266 -5.51 20.62 -3.84
CA SER A 266 -5.44 20.63 -2.38
C SER A 266 -5.62 19.23 -1.78
N PHE A 267 -6.59 18.46 -2.29
CA PHE A 267 -6.84 17.10 -1.84
C PHE A 267 -5.67 16.17 -2.17
N SER A 268 -5.14 16.26 -3.41
CA SER A 268 -4.00 15.45 -3.85
C SER A 268 -2.74 15.72 -3.02
N LEU A 269 -2.44 16.99 -2.74
CA LEU A 269 -1.29 17.38 -1.90
C LEU A 269 -1.48 17.00 -0.42
N ALA A 270 -2.72 17.12 0.09
CA ALA A 270 -3.06 16.69 1.45
C ALA A 270 -2.86 15.18 1.62
N LEU A 271 -3.25 14.38 0.62
CA LEU A 271 -3.12 12.93 0.64
C LEU A 271 -1.65 12.51 0.73
N GLU A 272 -0.80 13.05 -0.14
CA GLU A 272 0.64 12.77 -0.14
C GLU A 272 1.29 13.15 1.20
N GLN A 273 0.95 14.32 1.75
CA GLN A 273 1.44 14.75 3.06
C GLN A 273 1.04 13.80 4.19
N VAL A 274 -0.22 13.34 4.20
CA VAL A 274 -0.72 12.44 5.25
C VAL A 274 -0.02 11.09 5.18
N THR A 275 0.17 10.54 3.98
CA THR A 275 0.88 9.26 3.78
C THR A 275 2.34 9.35 4.22
N GLU A 276 3.05 10.43 3.85
CA GLU A 276 4.41 10.71 4.33
C GLU A 276 4.46 10.80 5.88
N ASN A 277 3.52 11.53 6.47
CA ASN A 277 3.46 11.69 7.93
C ASN A 277 3.18 10.35 8.63
N ALA A 278 2.25 9.53 8.12
CA ALA A 278 1.92 8.22 8.66
C ALA A 278 3.12 7.27 8.62
N PHE A 279 3.88 7.30 7.52
CA PHE A 279 5.13 6.55 7.37
C PHE A 279 6.16 6.98 8.43
N CYS A 280 6.43 8.28 8.54
CA CYS A 280 7.35 8.83 9.55
C CYS A 280 6.91 8.48 10.97
N TYR A 281 5.62 8.55 11.27
CA TYR A 281 5.08 8.19 12.58
C TYR A 281 5.32 6.71 12.90
N ALA A 282 5.07 5.81 11.95
CA ALA A 282 5.30 4.38 12.14
C ALA A 282 6.76 4.06 12.47
N LEU A 283 7.70 4.67 11.76
CA LEU A 283 9.13 4.55 12.05
C LEU A 283 9.47 5.07 13.45
N ASN A 284 8.90 6.21 13.84
CA ASN A 284 9.16 6.82 15.15
C ASN A 284 8.67 5.94 16.31
N VAL A 285 7.50 5.31 16.16
CA VAL A 285 6.94 4.40 17.18
C VAL A 285 7.78 3.13 17.26
N LEU A 286 8.08 2.49 16.13
CA LEU A 286 8.92 1.28 16.11
C LEU A 286 10.31 1.50 16.71
N ALA A 287 10.91 2.65 16.42
CA ALA A 287 12.22 2.96 16.95
C ALA A 287 12.18 3.26 18.46
N LYS A 288 11.08 3.79 19.00
CA LYS A 288 10.88 3.89 20.46
C LYS A 288 10.74 2.52 21.11
N LEU A 289 9.91 1.65 20.53
CA LEU A 289 9.75 0.27 20.98
C LEU A 289 11.10 -0.49 20.99
N LYS A 290 11.95 -0.26 19.97
CA LYS A 290 13.31 -0.81 19.90
C LYS A 290 14.30 -0.13 20.85
N GLY A 291 14.25 1.20 20.96
CA GLY A 291 15.22 2.06 21.64
C GLY A 291 15.20 1.99 23.16
N GLY A 292 14.10 1.51 23.76
CA GLY A 292 14.11 1.03 25.14
C GLY A 292 15.07 -0.16 25.37
N HIS A 293 15.48 -0.85 24.30
CA HIS A 293 16.22 -2.11 24.34
C HIS A 293 17.49 -2.15 23.47
N SER A 294 17.89 -1.07 22.78
CA SER A 294 19.06 -1.06 21.88
C SER A 294 19.72 0.31 21.69
N LYS A 295 21.06 0.34 21.59
CA LYS A 295 21.84 1.54 21.20
C LYS A 295 21.76 1.87 19.70
N ASN A 296 21.24 0.96 18.87
CA ASN A 296 21.19 1.13 17.41
C ASN A 296 19.82 1.64 16.94
N LYS A 297 19.75 2.91 16.52
CA LYS A 297 18.51 3.60 16.09
C LYS A 297 18.05 3.23 14.68
N THR A 298 18.78 2.36 13.96
CA THR A 298 18.49 2.09 12.55
C THR A 298 17.43 1.00 12.41
N LEU A 299 16.43 1.27 11.57
CA LEU A 299 15.38 0.31 11.20
C LEU A 299 15.62 -0.13 9.75
N PRO A 300 15.70 -1.44 9.45
CA PRO A 300 15.83 -1.94 8.09
C PRO A 300 14.47 -1.87 7.38
N ILE A 301 13.98 -0.66 7.14
CA ILE A 301 12.67 -0.36 6.51
C ILE A 301 12.92 0.69 5.44
N VAL A 302 12.74 0.30 4.17
CA VAL A 302 13.09 1.11 3.00
C VAL A 302 11.84 1.33 2.14
N PRO A 303 11.38 2.58 1.96
CA PRO A 303 10.26 2.87 1.07
C PRO A 303 10.70 2.83 -0.40
N LEU A 304 10.04 1.99 -1.20
CA LEU A 304 10.19 1.92 -2.65
C LEU A 304 9.08 2.72 -3.37
N VAL A 305 7.89 2.79 -2.79
CA VAL A 305 6.82 3.70 -3.23
C VAL A 305 6.29 4.40 -2.00
N LEU A 306 6.23 5.73 -2.05
CA LEU A 306 5.69 6.58 -0.99
C LEU A 306 5.14 7.84 -1.67
N GLY A 307 3.85 7.84 -2.01
CA GLY A 307 3.22 8.97 -2.69
C GLY A 307 1.74 8.71 -2.95
N GLY A 308 0.93 9.77 -2.89
CA GLY A 308 -0.53 9.62 -2.90
C GLY A 308 -0.98 8.73 -1.75
N ASP A 309 -1.75 7.69 -2.03
CA ASP A 309 -2.18 6.65 -1.10
C ASP A 309 -1.47 5.31 -1.23
N ASP A 310 -0.54 5.19 -2.19
CA ASP A 310 0.25 3.98 -2.41
C ASP A 310 1.52 4.01 -1.55
N LEU A 311 1.73 2.92 -0.82
CA LEU A 311 2.93 2.64 -0.07
C LEU A 311 3.45 1.25 -0.47
N THR A 312 4.71 1.19 -0.91
CA THR A 312 5.43 -0.08 -1.01
C THR A 312 6.74 0.03 -0.25
N VAL A 313 6.93 -0.86 0.72
CA VAL A 313 8.06 -0.88 1.64
C VAL A 313 8.69 -2.26 1.61
N ILE A 314 10.01 -2.28 1.67
CA ILE A 314 10.77 -3.49 1.90
C ILE A 314 11.43 -3.41 3.26
N CYS A 315 11.38 -4.49 4.02
CA CYS A 315 11.90 -4.48 5.37
C CYS A 315 12.34 -5.86 5.84
N ASP A 316 12.99 -5.88 7.00
CA ASP A 316 13.13 -7.08 7.80
C ASP A 316 11.74 -7.59 8.23
N GLY A 317 11.50 -8.88 8.00
CA GLY A 317 10.24 -9.56 8.30
C GLY A 317 9.81 -9.45 9.76
N GLU A 318 10.76 -9.24 10.68
CA GLU A 318 10.49 -9.02 12.10
C GLU A 318 9.71 -7.72 12.37
N TYR A 319 9.84 -6.71 11.51
CA TYR A 319 9.17 -5.40 11.67
C TYR A 319 7.88 -5.31 10.87
N ALA A 320 7.66 -6.19 9.90
CA ALA A 320 6.65 -6.02 8.86
C ALA A 320 5.23 -5.86 9.40
N LEU A 321 4.76 -6.81 10.23
CA LEU A 321 3.38 -6.77 10.76
C LEU A 321 3.14 -5.52 11.61
N GLU A 322 4.07 -5.21 12.51
CA GLU A 322 3.89 -4.12 13.45
C GLU A 322 4.03 -2.75 12.77
N PHE A 323 4.98 -2.62 11.84
CA PHE A 323 5.07 -1.45 10.96
C PHE A 323 3.75 -1.19 10.24
N THR A 324 3.20 -2.22 9.57
CA THR A 324 1.94 -2.09 8.82
C THR A 324 0.78 -1.73 9.74
N ARG A 325 0.71 -2.28 10.96
CA ARG A 325 -0.34 -1.95 11.92
C ARG A 325 -0.29 -0.48 12.28
N ILE A 326 0.89 0.01 12.68
CA ILE A 326 1.08 1.38 13.13
C ILE A 326 0.83 2.35 11.97
N PHE A 327 1.36 2.05 10.78
CA PHE A 327 1.13 2.86 9.58
C PHE A 327 -0.35 3.01 9.24
N LEU A 328 -1.11 1.91 9.16
CA LEU A 328 -2.53 1.94 8.83
C LEU A 328 -3.35 2.72 9.88
N LYS A 329 -3.07 2.52 11.17
CA LYS A 329 -3.71 3.31 12.24
C LYS A 329 -3.38 4.80 12.13
N ALA A 330 -2.11 5.13 11.88
CA ALA A 330 -1.67 6.51 11.74
C ALA A 330 -2.28 7.19 10.50
N PHE A 331 -2.42 6.46 9.39
CA PHE A 331 -3.08 6.95 8.18
C PHE A 331 -4.53 7.35 8.46
N GLU A 332 -5.33 6.49 9.11
CA GLU A 332 -6.70 6.85 9.50
C GLU A 332 -6.73 8.08 10.42
N GLN A 333 -5.88 8.10 11.45
CA GLN A 333 -5.84 9.20 12.41
C GLN A 333 -5.43 10.54 11.75
N PHE A 334 -4.44 10.52 10.86
CA PHE A 334 -3.95 11.73 10.21
C PHE A 334 -4.86 12.23 9.11
N THR A 335 -5.62 11.35 8.44
CA THR A 335 -6.69 11.80 7.53
C THR A 335 -7.85 12.44 8.29
N GLU A 336 -8.20 11.91 9.46
CA GLU A 336 -9.25 12.44 10.32
C GLU A 336 -8.94 13.83 10.90
N LYS A 337 -7.70 14.02 11.35
CA LYS A 337 -7.23 15.24 12.01
C LYS A 337 -6.53 16.21 11.06
N SER A 338 -6.61 15.98 9.75
CA SER A 338 -5.90 16.82 8.77
C SER A 338 -6.57 18.19 8.68
N ASP A 339 -5.87 19.23 9.17
CA ASP A 339 -6.23 20.63 8.95
C ASP A 339 -5.53 21.23 7.71
N SER A 340 -4.62 20.47 7.09
CA SER A 340 -3.93 20.86 5.86
C SER A 340 -4.93 21.24 4.77
N TYR A 341 -4.63 22.32 4.04
CA TYR A 341 -5.45 22.82 2.94
C TYR A 341 -6.94 23.00 3.32
N ASN A 342 -7.18 23.69 4.44
CA ASN A 342 -8.51 24.04 4.97
C ASN A 342 -9.37 22.82 5.34
N GLY A 343 -8.75 21.73 5.77
CA GLY A 343 -9.42 20.50 6.19
C GLY A 343 -10.23 19.84 5.06
N ILE A 344 -9.75 19.93 3.82
CA ILE A 344 -10.41 19.35 2.65
C ILE A 344 -10.58 17.82 2.77
N MET A 345 -9.56 17.14 3.33
CA MET A 345 -9.52 15.69 3.47
C MET A 345 -10.68 15.14 4.32
N PRO A 346 -10.85 15.55 5.59
CA PRO A 346 -11.95 15.05 6.41
C PRO A 346 -13.34 15.43 5.86
N LYS A 347 -13.48 16.59 5.21
CA LYS A 347 -14.75 17.03 4.59
C LYS A 347 -15.16 16.12 3.43
N ILE A 348 -14.23 15.78 2.55
CA ILE A 348 -14.48 14.87 1.43
C ILE A 348 -14.75 13.46 1.95
N ALA A 349 -13.98 12.98 2.92
CA ALA A 349 -14.21 11.68 3.54
C ALA A 349 -15.60 11.57 4.17
N GLU A 350 -16.04 12.63 4.87
CA GLU A 350 -17.37 12.69 5.51
C GLU A 350 -18.49 12.56 4.48
N LYS A 351 -18.39 13.24 3.34
CA LYS A 351 -19.38 13.09 2.26
C LYS A 351 -19.28 11.77 1.51
N ALA A 352 -18.08 11.23 1.34
CA ALA A 352 -17.86 10.00 0.57
C ALA A 352 -18.20 8.72 1.35
N PHE A 353 -17.99 8.73 2.67
CA PHE A 353 -18.03 7.52 3.49
C PHE A 353 -18.80 7.69 4.81
N HIS A 354 -19.44 8.85 5.04
CA HIS A 354 -20.12 9.19 6.30
C HIS A 354 -19.23 9.10 7.54
N ALA A 355 -17.92 9.25 7.34
CA ALA A 355 -16.93 9.34 8.41
C ALA A 355 -15.81 10.28 7.98
N ARG A 356 -15.32 11.10 8.90
CA ARG A 356 -14.33 12.15 8.62
C ARG A 356 -12.92 11.65 8.32
N ARG A 357 -12.75 10.37 7.97
CA ARG A 357 -11.44 9.73 7.78
C ARG A 357 -11.44 8.82 6.55
N LEU A 358 -10.26 8.63 5.97
CA LEU A 358 -10.03 7.59 4.97
C LEU A 358 -9.49 6.33 5.67
N SER A 359 -9.38 5.25 4.90
CA SER A 359 -8.78 3.99 5.36
C SER A 359 -7.93 3.38 4.25
N ALA A 360 -7.04 2.46 4.59
CA ALA A 360 -6.19 1.77 3.62
C ALA A 360 -6.09 0.28 3.96
N CYS A 361 -5.82 -0.56 2.96
CA CYS A 361 -5.56 -1.98 3.16
C CYS A 361 -4.13 -2.31 2.80
N ALA A 362 -3.54 -3.32 3.46
CA ALA A 362 -2.18 -3.74 3.20
C ALA A 362 -2.04 -5.26 3.02
N GLY A 363 -1.08 -5.66 2.19
CA GLY A 363 -0.63 -7.03 2.04
C GLY A 363 0.85 -7.15 2.41
N ILE A 364 1.20 -8.24 3.10
CA ILE A 364 2.55 -8.47 3.61
C ILE A 364 3.04 -9.84 3.15
N ALA A 365 3.96 -9.87 2.19
CA ALA A 365 4.64 -11.09 1.78
C ALA A 365 5.97 -11.20 2.53
N ILE A 366 6.16 -12.26 3.30
CA ILE A 366 7.39 -12.51 4.07
C ILE A 366 8.08 -13.73 3.48
N THR A 367 9.36 -13.58 3.13
CA THR A 367 10.11 -14.49 2.27
C THR A 367 11.57 -14.58 2.73
N LYS A 368 12.33 -15.54 2.20
CA LYS A 368 13.79 -15.55 2.36
C LYS A 368 14.46 -14.53 1.43
N ALA A 369 15.64 -14.05 1.81
CA ALA A 369 16.33 -12.96 1.09
C ALA A 369 16.61 -13.26 -0.40
N HIS A 370 16.82 -14.53 -0.77
CA HIS A 370 17.05 -14.92 -2.17
C HIS A 370 15.77 -15.17 -2.98
N PHE A 371 14.59 -15.11 -2.34
CA PHE A 371 13.34 -15.29 -3.05
C PHE A 371 13.15 -14.15 -4.07
N PRO A 372 12.74 -14.45 -5.31
CA PRO A 372 12.64 -13.42 -6.34
C PRO A 372 11.70 -12.28 -5.93
N PHE A 373 12.22 -11.05 -5.96
CA PHE A 373 11.51 -9.88 -5.45
C PHE A 373 10.17 -9.64 -6.16
N HIS A 374 10.13 -9.83 -7.49
CA HIS A 374 8.89 -9.70 -8.26
C HIS A 374 7.78 -10.65 -7.78
N ASN A 375 8.13 -11.86 -7.33
CA ASN A 375 7.17 -12.81 -6.77
C ASN A 375 6.71 -12.36 -5.37
N SER A 376 7.61 -11.86 -4.52
CA SER A 376 7.23 -11.31 -3.21
C SER A 376 6.28 -10.14 -3.36
N TYR A 377 6.57 -9.23 -4.30
CA TYR A 377 5.70 -8.08 -4.57
C TYR A 377 4.33 -8.51 -5.09
N ARG A 378 4.27 -9.42 -6.07
CA ARG A 378 2.98 -9.93 -6.59
C ARG A 378 2.16 -10.57 -5.47
N LEU A 379 2.79 -11.37 -4.61
CA LEU A 379 2.10 -11.94 -3.46
C LEU A 379 1.59 -10.86 -2.50
N ALA A 380 2.38 -9.81 -2.22
CA ALA A 380 1.94 -8.68 -1.39
C ALA A 380 0.74 -7.93 -2.01
N GLU A 381 0.69 -7.78 -3.33
CA GLU A 381 -0.44 -7.18 -4.05
C GLU A 381 -1.70 -8.06 -3.98
N GLU A 382 -1.57 -9.37 -4.17
CA GLU A 382 -2.67 -10.33 -4.03
C GLU A 382 -3.21 -10.35 -2.59
N LEU A 383 -2.32 -10.27 -1.59
CA LEU A 383 -2.68 -10.15 -0.17
C LEU A 383 -3.37 -8.81 0.14
N MET A 384 -2.89 -7.69 -0.42
CA MET A 384 -3.55 -6.38 -0.28
C MET A 384 -4.97 -6.42 -0.87
N THR A 385 -5.13 -7.07 -2.03
CA THR A 385 -6.44 -7.27 -2.67
C THR A 385 -7.36 -8.13 -1.81
N SER A 386 -6.82 -9.15 -1.13
CA SER A 386 -7.56 -9.92 -0.13
C SER A 386 -7.99 -9.07 1.07
N ALA A 387 -7.10 -8.24 1.62
CA ALA A 387 -7.43 -7.31 2.70
C ALA A 387 -8.58 -6.36 2.31
N LYS A 388 -8.59 -5.86 1.07
CA LYS A 388 -9.67 -5.00 0.53
C LYS A 388 -11.05 -5.65 0.49
N THR A 389 -11.18 -6.96 0.72
CA THR A 389 -12.50 -7.59 0.84
C THR A 389 -13.28 -7.10 2.07
N VAL A 390 -12.62 -6.48 3.06
CA VAL A 390 -13.26 -5.87 4.23
C VAL A 390 -14.39 -4.90 3.87
N LYS A 391 -14.26 -4.17 2.76
CA LYS A 391 -15.29 -3.23 2.27
C LYS A 391 -16.62 -3.90 1.89
N LYS A 392 -16.60 -5.21 1.63
CA LYS A 392 -17.80 -6.01 1.37
C LYS A 392 -18.46 -6.50 2.66
N GLN A 393 -17.67 -6.60 3.73
CA GLN A 393 -18.12 -7.05 5.04
C GLN A 393 -18.63 -5.87 5.88
N PHE A 394 -17.93 -4.73 5.85
CA PHE A 394 -18.25 -3.56 6.67
C PHE A 394 -18.65 -2.36 5.82
N TYR A 395 -19.95 -2.05 5.82
CA TYR A 395 -20.55 -1.03 4.97
C TYR A 395 -21.79 -0.40 5.62
N ILE A 396 -22.18 0.76 5.13
CA ILE A 396 -23.47 1.40 5.40
C ILE A 396 -24.45 0.95 4.33
N ASP A 397 -25.58 0.41 4.78
CA ASP A 397 -26.74 0.09 3.94
C ASP A 397 -27.69 1.28 3.96
N THR A 398 -27.78 2.01 2.85
CA THR A 398 -28.63 3.22 2.74
C THR A 398 -30.08 2.83 2.41
N PRO A 399 -31.07 3.72 2.66
CA PRO A 399 -32.47 3.47 2.30
C PRO A 399 -32.69 3.15 0.82
N GLN A 400 -31.82 3.68 -0.05
CA GLN A 400 -31.83 3.45 -1.50
C GLN A 400 -31.19 2.10 -1.88
N LYS A 401 -30.86 1.23 -0.90
CA LYS A 401 -30.15 -0.04 -1.06
C LYS A 401 -28.75 0.10 -1.68
N GLU A 402 -28.15 1.29 -1.54
CA GLU A 402 -26.75 1.50 -1.90
C GLU A 402 -25.85 1.05 -0.75
N ARG A 403 -24.76 0.36 -1.09
CA ARG A 403 -23.76 -0.08 -0.12
C ARG A 403 -22.54 0.82 -0.19
N VAL A 404 -22.43 1.70 0.80
CA VAL A 404 -21.29 2.59 0.94
C VAL A 404 -20.28 1.93 1.88
N PRO A 405 -19.06 1.58 1.43
CA PRO A 405 -18.03 1.06 2.32
C PRO A 405 -17.79 1.97 3.51
N TYR A 406 -17.82 1.41 4.72
CA TYR A 406 -17.44 2.18 5.91
C TYR A 406 -15.91 2.16 6.04
N PRO A 407 -15.24 3.28 6.37
CA PRO A 407 -13.78 3.32 6.41
C PRO A 407 -13.23 2.34 7.44
N CYS A 408 -12.47 1.36 6.94
CA CYS A 408 -11.92 0.27 7.72
C CYS A 408 -10.62 -0.23 7.10
N SER A 409 -9.53 -0.04 7.83
CA SER A 409 -8.20 -0.51 7.44
C SER A 409 -8.01 -1.97 7.87
N ALA A 410 -7.46 -2.76 6.97
CA ALA A 410 -7.22 -4.19 7.19
C ALA A 410 -5.87 -4.61 6.59
N MET A 411 -5.33 -5.73 7.07
CA MET A 411 -4.12 -6.33 6.52
C MET A 411 -4.26 -7.83 6.31
N ASP A 412 -3.56 -8.34 5.32
CA ASP A 412 -3.38 -9.76 5.05
C ASP A 412 -1.89 -10.06 4.94
N PHE A 413 -1.47 -11.26 5.33
CA PHE A 413 -0.05 -11.61 5.35
C PHE A 413 0.17 -13.08 5.06
N HIS A 414 1.34 -13.41 4.53
CA HIS A 414 1.76 -14.79 4.36
C HIS A 414 3.27 -14.94 4.47
N LEU A 415 3.70 -15.99 5.18
CA LEU A 415 5.09 -16.37 5.32
C LEU A 415 5.38 -17.53 4.35
N VAL A 416 6.19 -17.26 3.33
CA VAL A 416 6.56 -18.22 2.29
C VAL A 416 7.69 -19.10 2.79
N TYR A 417 7.35 -20.34 3.15
CA TYR A 417 8.31 -21.38 3.51
C TYR A 417 8.81 -22.17 2.30
N ASP A 418 7.95 -22.37 1.31
CA ASP A 418 8.20 -23.14 0.10
C ASP A 418 7.79 -22.31 -1.12
N ALA A 419 8.68 -22.25 -2.12
CA ALA A 419 8.47 -21.52 -3.37
C ALA A 419 7.59 -22.29 -4.38
N SER A 420 7.08 -23.47 -4.02
CA SER A 420 6.23 -24.30 -4.88
C SER A 420 4.97 -23.60 -5.40
N PHE A 421 4.46 -22.58 -4.69
CA PHE A 421 3.26 -21.85 -5.09
C PHE A 421 3.57 -20.39 -5.38
N SER A 422 3.11 -19.92 -6.53
CA SER A 422 3.42 -18.57 -7.01
C SER A 422 2.25 -17.59 -6.84
N HIS A 423 1.06 -18.09 -6.48
CA HIS A 423 -0.19 -17.33 -6.33
C HIS A 423 -0.92 -17.65 -5.01
N LEU A 424 -1.51 -16.63 -4.41
CA LEU A 424 -2.29 -16.69 -3.17
C LEU A 424 -3.48 -17.64 -3.26
N SER A 425 -4.11 -17.73 -4.43
CA SER A 425 -5.25 -18.63 -4.64
C SER A 425 -4.86 -20.10 -4.48
N GLU A 426 -3.65 -20.49 -4.91
CA GLU A 426 -3.12 -21.85 -4.77
C GLU A 426 -2.70 -22.12 -3.33
N ILE A 427 -2.02 -21.17 -2.69
CA ILE A 427 -1.66 -21.23 -1.28
C ILE A 427 -2.92 -21.48 -0.43
N ARG A 428 -3.97 -20.68 -0.64
CA ARG A 428 -5.24 -20.82 0.09
C ARG A 428 -6.00 -22.09 -0.22
N ARG A 429 -5.81 -22.68 -1.40
CA ARG A 429 -6.41 -23.97 -1.76
C ARG A 429 -5.83 -25.10 -0.90
N HIS A 430 -4.54 -25.07 -0.62
CA HIS A 430 -3.87 -26.06 0.23
C HIS A 430 -4.17 -25.89 1.73
N LEU A 431 -4.63 -24.70 2.13
CA LEU A 431 -5.09 -24.42 3.48
C LEU A 431 -6.58 -24.79 3.69
N LYS A 432 -7.15 -25.61 2.80
CA LYS A 432 -8.51 -26.16 2.89
C LYS A 432 -8.49 -27.68 2.93
N VAL A 433 -8.84 -28.28 4.06
CA VAL A 433 -8.55 -29.70 4.35
C VAL A 433 -9.78 -30.63 4.33
N ASP A 434 -10.95 -30.13 4.72
CA ASP A 434 -12.17 -30.97 4.92
C ASP A 434 -13.17 -30.81 3.76
N GLN A 435 -12.70 -30.88 2.51
CA GLN A 435 -13.51 -30.49 1.32
C GLN A 435 -14.62 -31.49 0.94
N ASN A 436 -14.58 -32.74 1.43
CA ASN A 436 -15.43 -33.85 0.97
C ASN A 436 -16.41 -34.39 2.03
N LEU A 437 -16.60 -33.68 3.14
CA LEU A 437 -17.59 -34.01 4.16
C LEU A 437 -18.86 -33.17 3.87
N GLY A 438 -20.07 -33.76 3.91
CA GLY A 438 -21.33 -33.09 3.50
C GLY A 438 -21.62 -31.73 4.17
N GLU A 439 -22.54 -30.94 3.60
CA GLU A 439 -22.91 -29.52 3.89
C GLU A 439 -22.21 -28.79 5.07
N GLY A 440 -21.52 -27.68 4.77
CA GLY A 440 -21.00 -26.73 5.78
C GLY A 440 -19.65 -27.11 6.41
N ASN A 441 -18.98 -28.15 5.89
CA ASN A 441 -17.77 -28.73 6.47
C ASN A 441 -16.43 -28.25 5.87
N GLN A 442 -16.41 -27.27 4.96
CA GLN A 442 -15.13 -26.77 4.46
C GLN A 442 -14.36 -26.08 5.60
N THR A 443 -13.28 -26.72 6.07
CA THR A 443 -12.37 -26.15 7.06
C THR A 443 -11.25 -25.38 6.37
N GLN A 444 -11.14 -24.09 6.69
CA GLN A 444 -10.07 -23.20 6.29
C GLN A 444 -9.08 -23.05 7.45
N LEU A 445 -7.79 -23.18 7.17
CA LEU A 445 -6.77 -23.07 8.22
C LEU A 445 -6.31 -21.62 8.46
N ILE A 446 -7.02 -20.64 7.93
CA ILE A 446 -6.72 -19.21 8.06
C ILE A 446 -8.00 -18.44 8.36
N ALA A 447 -7.87 -17.30 9.03
CA ALA A 447 -8.95 -16.36 9.32
C ALA A 447 -8.65 -14.93 8.81
N LYS A 448 -7.63 -14.79 7.97
CA LYS A 448 -7.24 -13.53 7.31
C LYS A 448 -8.35 -13.06 6.35
N PRO A 449 -8.52 -11.73 6.13
CA PRO A 449 -7.68 -10.64 6.61
C PRO A 449 -8.05 -10.14 8.03
N TYR A 450 -7.11 -9.43 8.66
CA TYR A 450 -7.28 -8.85 10.00
C TYR A 450 -7.54 -7.35 9.95
N VAL A 451 -8.52 -6.87 10.72
CA VAL A 451 -8.89 -5.46 10.87
C VAL A 451 -7.95 -4.74 11.81
N VAL A 452 -7.48 -3.57 11.37
CA VAL A 452 -6.49 -2.73 12.06
C VAL A 452 -7.10 -1.46 12.65
N THR A 453 -8.23 -0.99 12.10
CA THR A 453 -8.98 0.17 12.59
C THR A 453 -9.18 0.10 14.11
N ALA A 454 -8.98 1.23 14.78
CA ALA A 454 -9.09 1.32 16.23
C ALA A 454 -10.51 1.03 16.72
N ASP A 455 -10.63 0.36 17.87
CA ASP A 455 -11.92 0.01 18.48
C ASP A 455 -12.83 1.21 18.70
N ALA A 456 -12.27 2.38 19.06
CA ALA A 456 -13.04 3.61 19.21
C ALA A 456 -13.76 3.96 17.90
N ASN A 457 -13.06 3.94 16.78
CA ASN A 457 -13.60 4.23 15.44
C ASN A 457 -14.63 3.19 14.99
N LEU A 458 -14.45 1.92 15.36
CA LEU A 458 -15.43 0.87 15.10
C LEU A 458 -16.71 1.06 15.94
N ARG A 459 -16.58 1.45 17.21
CA ARG A 459 -17.73 1.74 18.09
C ARG A 459 -18.48 3.00 17.67
N HIS A 460 -17.80 4.00 17.13
CA HIS A 460 -18.46 5.16 16.50
C HIS A 460 -19.41 4.72 15.38
N ALA A 461 -19.08 3.65 14.64
CA ALA A 461 -19.97 3.08 13.64
C ALA A 461 -21.24 2.44 14.23
N LEU A 462 -21.18 1.88 15.45
CA LEU A 462 -22.38 1.36 16.15
C LEU A 462 -23.33 2.48 16.56
N ASN A 463 -22.77 3.65 16.90
CA ASN A 463 -23.53 4.85 17.23
C ASN A 463 -24.01 5.60 15.97
N PHE A 464 -23.84 5.04 14.77
CA PHE A 464 -24.52 5.48 13.56
C PHE A 464 -26.02 5.11 13.68
N ASN A 465 -26.68 5.66 14.69
CA ASN A 465 -28.12 5.67 14.85
C ASN A 465 -28.57 7.00 14.28
N ASP A 466 -28.84 7.01 12.99
CA ASP A 466 -29.33 8.23 12.38
C ASP A 466 -30.83 8.39 12.66
N LYS A 467 -31.17 9.31 13.55
CA LYS A 467 -32.55 9.80 13.74
C LYS A 467 -33.11 10.42 12.44
N ALA A 468 -32.28 10.69 11.43
CA ALA A 468 -32.66 11.21 10.12
C ALA A 468 -32.78 10.14 9.00
N GLY A 469 -32.54 8.84 9.30
CA GLY A 469 -32.82 7.76 8.35
C GLY A 469 -31.79 7.53 7.23
N ASN A 470 -30.52 7.95 7.35
CA ASN A 470 -29.52 7.81 6.27
C ASN A 470 -28.84 6.43 6.14
N GLY A 471 -29.25 5.41 6.90
CA GLY A 471 -28.80 4.01 6.71
C GLY A 471 -28.36 3.32 8.00
N ARG A 472 -27.98 2.03 7.89
CA ARG A 472 -27.45 1.23 9.02
C ARG A 472 -26.06 0.67 8.70
N VAL A 473 -25.19 0.62 9.69
CA VAL A 473 -23.91 -0.08 9.56
C VAL A 473 -24.12 -1.59 9.65
N VAL A 474 -23.57 -2.34 8.70
CA VAL A 474 -23.62 -3.80 8.62
C VAL A 474 -22.22 -4.38 8.79
N GLY A 475 -22.12 -5.55 9.42
CA GLY A 475 -20.87 -6.34 9.51
C GLY A 475 -19.99 -6.08 10.72
N PHE A 476 -20.48 -5.35 11.73
CA PHE A 476 -19.71 -5.08 12.96
C PHE A 476 -19.20 -6.36 13.65
N ASN A 477 -20.03 -7.41 13.73
CA ASN A 477 -19.65 -8.68 14.35
C ASN A 477 -18.45 -9.32 13.65
N TRP A 478 -18.48 -9.38 12.31
CA TRP A 478 -17.37 -9.90 11.51
C TRP A 478 -16.09 -9.09 11.79
N VAL A 479 -16.18 -7.76 11.76
CA VAL A 479 -15.04 -6.86 12.01
C VAL A 479 -14.45 -7.08 13.39
N TYR A 480 -15.28 -7.15 14.43
CA TYR A 480 -14.86 -7.32 15.81
C TYR A 480 -14.06 -8.61 16.04
N GLN A 481 -14.43 -9.66 15.30
CA GLN A 481 -13.82 -10.98 15.37
C GLN A 481 -12.53 -11.11 14.56
N HIS A 482 -12.33 -10.23 13.59
CA HIS A 482 -11.14 -10.17 12.73
C HIS A 482 -10.13 -9.13 13.21
N ARG A 483 -10.30 -8.53 14.39
CA ARG A 483 -9.36 -7.53 14.91
C ARG A 483 -7.94 -8.10 15.07
N ILE A 484 -6.95 -7.33 14.61
CA ILE A 484 -5.52 -7.67 14.68
C ILE A 484 -5.03 -7.88 16.12
N ILE A 485 -5.63 -7.20 17.10
CA ILE A 485 -5.31 -7.36 18.53
C ILE A 485 -5.56 -8.81 18.98
N GLY A 486 -6.60 -9.46 18.44
CA GLY A 486 -6.89 -10.86 18.74
C GLY A 486 -5.82 -11.83 18.22
N LEU A 487 -5.21 -11.52 17.07
CA LEU A 487 -4.05 -12.25 16.55
C LEU A 487 -2.83 -12.05 17.46
N PHE A 488 -2.55 -10.80 17.84
CA PHE A 488 -1.37 -10.48 18.66
C PHE A 488 -1.43 -11.12 20.04
N ALA A 489 -2.61 -11.15 20.67
CA ALA A 489 -2.80 -11.86 21.93
C ALA A 489 -2.46 -13.36 21.81
N ARG A 490 -2.79 -14.00 20.67
CA ARG A 490 -2.46 -15.40 20.39
C ARG A 490 -0.95 -15.58 20.16
N ILE A 491 -0.32 -14.67 19.42
CA ILE A 491 1.13 -14.65 19.24
C ILE A 491 1.83 -14.53 20.60
N GLN A 492 1.40 -13.61 21.45
CA GLN A 492 1.94 -13.43 22.79
C GLN A 492 1.77 -14.69 23.66
N ALA A 493 0.60 -15.35 23.58
CA ALA A 493 0.36 -16.61 24.27
C ALA A 493 1.29 -17.74 23.80
N LEU A 494 1.55 -17.85 22.49
CA LEU A 494 2.53 -18.80 21.94
C LEU A 494 3.95 -18.53 22.47
N LEU A 495 4.26 -17.25 22.66
CA LEU A 495 5.61 -16.81 22.99
C LEU A 495 5.86 -16.66 24.50
N LYS A 496 4.85 -16.89 25.34
CA LYS A 496 4.95 -16.74 26.79
C LYS A 496 5.96 -17.74 27.36
N LYS A 497 6.82 -17.23 28.25
CA LYS A 497 7.83 -18.03 28.97
C LYS A 497 7.43 -18.15 30.45
N ASP A 498 7.87 -19.21 31.11
CA ASP A 498 7.80 -19.35 32.57
C ASP A 498 8.95 -18.60 33.26
N GLU A 499 8.99 -18.68 34.60
CA GLU A 499 10.03 -18.04 35.42
C GLU A 499 11.44 -18.58 35.14
N GLU A 500 11.54 -19.81 34.61
CA GLU A 500 12.80 -20.43 34.19
C GLU A 500 13.20 -20.07 32.74
N GLY A 501 12.44 -19.22 32.07
CA GLY A 501 12.69 -18.78 30.70
C GLY A 501 12.32 -19.79 29.62
N ARG A 502 11.68 -20.91 29.98
CA ARG A 502 11.20 -21.94 29.03
C ARG A 502 9.83 -21.54 28.49
N ARG A 503 9.51 -21.96 27.26
CA ARG A 503 8.17 -21.73 26.68
C ARG A 503 7.11 -22.44 27.54
N GLN A 504 6.06 -21.72 27.93
CA GLN A 504 4.93 -22.30 28.66
C GLN A 504 4.19 -23.36 27.83
N LEU A 505 4.25 -23.22 26.50
CA LEU A 505 3.73 -24.19 25.55
C LEU A 505 4.91 -24.94 24.91
N PRO A 506 5.06 -26.25 25.16
CA PRO A 506 6.15 -27.01 24.58
C PRO A 506 6.07 -27.05 23.05
N ASN A 507 7.19 -26.81 22.36
CA ASN A 507 7.24 -26.78 20.90
C ASN A 507 6.72 -28.08 20.27
N ASN A 508 7.01 -29.24 20.85
CA ASN A 508 6.53 -30.53 20.35
C ASN A 508 4.98 -30.63 20.36
N GLN A 509 4.31 -30.04 21.35
CA GLN A 509 2.85 -29.99 21.42
C GLN A 509 2.30 -29.03 20.37
N VAL A 510 2.94 -27.87 20.19
CA VAL A 510 2.55 -26.90 19.15
C VAL A 510 2.70 -27.50 17.75
N HIS A 511 3.79 -28.22 17.47
CA HIS A 511 3.98 -28.93 16.20
C HIS A 511 2.96 -30.05 16.01
N SER A 512 2.73 -30.88 17.02
CA SER A 512 1.69 -31.91 16.97
C SER A 512 0.31 -31.33 16.70
N LEU A 513 0.01 -30.15 17.26
CA LEU A 513 -1.24 -29.46 16.99
C LEU A 513 -1.31 -28.92 15.56
N ARG A 514 -0.23 -28.32 15.06
CA ARG A 514 -0.09 -27.87 13.67
C ARG A 514 -0.35 -29.02 12.69
N ASP A 515 0.27 -30.18 12.90
CA ASP A 515 0.07 -31.36 12.06
C ASP A 515 -1.39 -31.82 12.10
N GLY A 516 -2.00 -31.76 13.29
CA GLY A 516 -3.42 -32.07 13.49
C GLY A 516 -4.34 -31.20 12.64
N LEU A 517 -4.01 -29.91 12.42
CA LEU A 517 -4.80 -29.01 11.56
C LEU A 517 -4.89 -29.53 10.12
N PHE A 518 -3.80 -30.08 9.60
CA PHE A 518 -3.74 -30.59 8.22
C PHE A 518 -4.42 -31.96 8.05
N LEU A 519 -4.68 -32.67 9.15
CA LEU A 519 -5.43 -33.94 9.16
C LEU A 519 -6.95 -33.75 9.29
N GLY A 520 -7.42 -32.52 9.50
CA GLY A 520 -8.83 -32.17 9.60
C GLY A 520 -9.24 -31.64 10.97
N ARG A 521 -10.39 -30.94 10.99
CA ARG A 521 -10.89 -30.21 12.17
C ARG A 521 -11.05 -31.09 13.42
N ASP A 522 -11.63 -32.27 13.27
CA ASP A 522 -11.97 -33.14 14.40
C ASP A 522 -10.71 -33.72 15.06
N VAL A 523 -9.69 -34.07 14.25
CA VAL A 523 -8.38 -34.51 14.73
C VAL A 523 -7.69 -33.39 15.51
N ALA A 524 -7.68 -32.17 14.95
CA ALA A 524 -7.11 -31.01 15.62
C ALA A 524 -7.82 -30.69 16.95
N ASN A 525 -9.15 -30.71 16.98
CA ASN A 525 -9.93 -30.45 18.19
C ASN A 525 -9.73 -31.54 19.26
N GLY A 526 -9.61 -32.81 18.85
CA GLY A 526 -9.27 -33.92 19.75
C GLY A 526 -7.90 -33.73 20.40
N ARG A 527 -6.87 -33.40 19.61
CA ARG A 527 -5.52 -33.09 20.13
C ARG A 527 -5.54 -31.88 21.06
N PHE A 528 -6.23 -30.82 20.67
CA PHE A 528 -6.35 -29.60 21.47
C PHE A 528 -7.00 -29.86 22.84
N LYS A 529 -8.05 -30.68 22.89
CA LYS A 529 -8.72 -31.05 24.15
C LYS A 529 -7.75 -31.73 25.13
N LEU A 530 -7.00 -32.72 24.65
CA LEU A 530 -5.99 -33.44 25.46
C LEU A 530 -4.84 -32.53 25.93
N MET A 531 -4.50 -31.50 25.14
CA MET A 531 -3.46 -30.53 25.49
C MET A 531 -3.96 -29.53 26.53
N ARG A 532 -5.23 -29.08 26.45
CA ARG A 532 -5.83 -28.15 27.41
C ARG A 532 -5.95 -28.69 28.82
N GLU A 533 -6.17 -30.00 28.95
CA GLU A 533 -6.18 -30.69 30.25
C GLU A 533 -4.80 -30.64 30.93
N ARG A 534 -3.71 -30.57 30.15
CA ARG A 534 -2.33 -30.57 30.65
C ARG A 534 -1.68 -29.18 30.73
N TYR A 535 -2.03 -28.26 29.84
CA TYR A 535 -1.47 -26.91 29.80
C TYR A 535 -2.58 -25.87 29.67
N HIS A 536 -2.88 -25.18 30.78
CA HIS A 536 -3.95 -24.18 30.84
C HIS A 536 -3.75 -23.00 29.87
N THR A 537 -2.51 -22.70 29.47
CA THR A 537 -2.19 -21.63 28.50
C THR A 537 -2.83 -21.88 27.13
N PHE A 538 -3.17 -23.13 26.78
CA PHE A 538 -3.93 -23.43 25.56
C PHE A 538 -5.35 -22.84 25.54
N ASN A 539 -5.91 -22.47 26.71
CA ASN A 539 -7.21 -21.79 26.79
C ASN A 539 -7.25 -20.47 26.01
N ASN A 540 -6.10 -19.81 25.80
CA ASN A 540 -6.00 -18.57 25.02
C ASN A 540 -6.27 -18.76 23.53
N PHE A 541 -6.25 -20.00 23.03
CA PHE A 541 -6.52 -20.30 21.61
C PHE A 541 -7.94 -20.79 21.35
N VAL A 542 -8.74 -21.00 22.40
CA VAL A 542 -10.15 -21.32 22.26
C VAL A 542 -10.82 -20.17 21.52
N GLU A 543 -11.54 -20.51 20.46
CA GLU A 543 -12.33 -19.51 19.73
C GLU A 543 -13.46 -18.98 20.64
N LYS A 544 -13.88 -17.74 20.44
CA LYS A 544 -14.93 -17.13 21.28
C LYS A 544 -16.26 -17.19 20.54
N ALA A 545 -17.26 -17.81 21.18
CA ALA A 545 -18.63 -17.82 20.67
C ALA A 545 -19.26 -16.43 20.84
N ASP A 546 -20.25 -16.16 19.98
CA ASP A 546 -21.14 -14.99 20.02
C ASP A 546 -22.50 -15.44 19.46
N ASP A 547 -23.55 -14.62 19.55
CA ASP A 547 -24.93 -14.96 19.19
C ASP A 547 -25.08 -15.51 17.76
N GLN A 548 -24.12 -15.21 16.88
CA GLN A 548 -24.11 -15.60 15.47
C GLN A 548 -23.03 -16.63 15.11
N ILE A 549 -22.18 -17.05 16.06
CA ILE A 549 -21.00 -17.88 15.79
C ILE A 549 -20.96 -19.10 16.68
N LYS A 550 -21.06 -20.26 16.03
CA LYS A 550 -20.78 -21.56 16.65
C LYS A 550 -19.26 -21.73 16.76
N VAL A 551 -18.80 -22.16 17.93
CA VAL A 551 -17.39 -22.48 18.19
C VAL A 551 -17.23 -23.93 18.61
N GLU A 552 -16.19 -24.58 18.09
CA GLU A 552 -15.74 -25.89 18.50
C GLU A 552 -14.22 -25.85 18.69
N GLY A 553 -13.77 -25.67 19.95
CA GLY A 553 -12.35 -25.71 20.31
C GLY A 553 -11.53 -24.63 19.61
N LEU A 554 -10.69 -25.05 18.65
CA LEU A 554 -9.82 -24.19 17.86
C LEU A 554 -10.50 -23.53 16.67
N PHE A 555 -11.73 -23.94 16.35
CA PHE A 555 -12.42 -23.53 15.15
C PHE A 555 -13.70 -22.78 15.45
N ARG A 556 -14.02 -21.82 14.60
CA ARG A 556 -15.29 -21.11 14.58
C ARG A 556 -15.99 -21.30 13.26
N TYR A 557 -17.31 -21.41 13.28
CA TYR A 557 -18.14 -21.54 12.11
C TYR A 557 -18.59 -20.15 11.64
N ILE A 558 -18.25 -19.81 10.41
CA ILE A 558 -18.66 -18.58 9.76
C ILE A 558 -19.73 -18.92 8.73
N LYS A 559 -20.92 -18.31 8.88
CA LYS A 559 -21.97 -18.34 7.86
C LYS A 559 -22.06 -16.96 7.19
N PRO A 560 -21.54 -16.78 5.96
CA PRO A 560 -21.69 -15.52 5.25
C PRO A 560 -23.16 -15.24 4.96
N GLU A 561 -23.63 -13.99 5.14
CA GLU A 561 -25.03 -13.60 4.93
C GLU A 561 -25.60 -13.97 3.54
N ARG A 562 -24.74 -14.20 2.54
CA ARG A 562 -25.11 -14.45 1.14
C ARG A 562 -24.76 -15.84 0.62
N LYS A 563 -24.27 -16.76 1.47
CA LYS A 563 -23.98 -18.14 1.07
C LYS A 563 -24.92 -19.10 1.77
N GLU A 564 -25.42 -20.08 1.02
CA GLU A 564 -26.22 -21.17 1.57
C GLU A 564 -25.40 -21.99 2.57
N GLU A 565 -24.11 -22.18 2.27
CA GLU A 565 -23.15 -22.92 3.09
C GLU A 565 -22.17 -22.00 3.84
N GLY A 566 -21.93 -22.32 5.11
CA GLY A 566 -20.86 -21.74 5.91
C GLY A 566 -19.56 -22.55 5.84
N TYR A 567 -18.56 -22.11 6.58
CA TYR A 567 -17.26 -22.78 6.65
C TYR A 567 -16.66 -22.66 8.06
N TRP A 568 -15.76 -23.56 8.41
CA TRP A 568 -14.98 -23.49 9.64
C TRP A 568 -13.66 -22.78 9.37
N GLU A 569 -13.20 -21.98 10.33
CA GLU A 569 -11.88 -21.37 10.27
C GLU A 569 -11.17 -21.38 11.63
N THR A 570 -9.84 -21.23 11.61
CA THR A 570 -9.03 -21.09 12.82
C THR A 570 -8.04 -19.94 12.71
N ARG A 571 -7.83 -19.23 13.83
CA ARG A 571 -6.78 -18.20 13.96
C ARG A 571 -5.46 -18.76 14.47
N PHE A 572 -5.41 -20.06 14.81
CA PHE A 572 -4.23 -20.65 15.44
C PHE A 572 -3.04 -20.73 14.48
N LEU A 573 -3.27 -21.18 13.24
CA LEU A 573 -2.19 -21.25 12.24
C LEU A 573 -1.67 -19.87 11.87
N ASP A 574 -2.55 -18.88 11.70
CA ASP A 574 -2.16 -17.50 11.42
C ASP A 574 -1.20 -16.95 12.50
N ALA A 575 -1.51 -17.20 13.78
CA ALA A 575 -0.63 -16.80 14.89
C ALA A 575 0.69 -17.58 14.88
N LEU A 576 0.65 -18.88 14.58
CA LEU A 576 1.81 -19.74 14.55
C LEU A 576 2.80 -19.34 13.44
N GLU A 577 2.30 -18.99 12.25
CA GLU A 577 3.14 -18.59 11.10
C GLU A 577 4.07 -17.43 11.44
N VAL A 578 3.58 -16.42 12.17
CA VAL A 578 4.34 -15.19 12.43
C VAL A 578 4.91 -15.11 13.85
N ALA A 579 4.67 -16.11 14.70
CA ALA A 579 5.18 -16.13 16.08
C ALA A 579 6.72 -16.06 16.13
N GLU A 580 7.41 -16.73 15.21
CA GLU A 580 8.89 -16.71 15.17
C GLU A 580 9.47 -15.35 14.78
N LEU A 581 8.70 -14.52 14.08
CA LEU A 581 9.10 -13.18 13.67
C LEU A 581 8.86 -12.13 14.76
N TRP A 582 8.06 -12.48 15.77
CA TRP A 582 7.57 -11.53 16.76
C TRP A 582 8.59 -11.28 17.87
N LYS A 583 8.92 -10.01 18.08
CA LYS A 583 9.86 -9.59 19.13
C LYS A 583 9.20 -9.37 20.48
N GLU A 584 10.00 -9.51 21.54
CA GLU A 584 9.54 -9.34 22.92
C GLU A 584 9.06 -7.91 23.21
N TYR A 585 9.63 -6.89 22.55
CA TYR A 585 9.24 -5.49 22.73
C TYR A 585 7.94 -5.08 22.02
N TYR A 586 7.33 -5.96 21.23
CA TYR A 586 5.98 -5.74 20.70
C TYR A 586 4.87 -6.19 21.68
N ARG A 587 5.24 -6.53 22.92
CA ARG A 587 4.31 -6.99 23.95
C ARG A 587 3.69 -5.86 24.77
N GLU A 588 4.20 -4.63 24.62
CA GLU A 588 3.73 -3.46 25.36
C GLU A 588 2.62 -2.72 24.58
N GLU A 589 1.37 -3.14 24.77
CA GLU A 589 0.16 -2.28 24.69
C GLU A 589 -0.89 -2.79 25.68
#